data_AF-A0A2J0T477-F1
#
_entry.id   AF-A0A2J0T477-F1
#
_cell.length_a   1.000
_cell.length_b   1.000
_cell.length_c   1.000
_cell.angle_alpha   90.00
_cell.angle_beta   90.00
_cell.angle_gamma   90.00
#
_symmetry.space_group_name_H-M   'P 1'
#
loop_
_entity.id
_entity.type
_entity.pdbx_description
1 polymer ?
#
loop_
_entity_poly.entity_id
_entity_poly.type
_entity_poly.pdbx_seq_one_letter_code
_entity_poly.pdbx_strand_id
1 'polypeptide(L)'
;MSAAVFLRPRAAGWRSLLLLALVSASLPAAAQSMACGTYKDSSGNTTLTLESEGHGSLSGPYQATENLRIARQEDVLGTGNLSTGQLENWYFSDNDRTISTPYREFTRERAAACKAMPEPVEDGCVMNTSECLEALPEAAPVKLHAWCAEGVGAACMRLLETYQEHANAAAPKVTDPPMPEICKEESPSFDAEGCMAAARKVASQMAGEAMLGLRHSVDAPLPPVQLDELAALCREQHGETFCEAAAESLWSGGRLQQAREALQLACAQRADAPSCGPAKDLAVVAGATAAALEPIAATALPCGSFVAERSVLSQLRFLDGGIVEAGGEDVRLRASLRDGQIVLHRDVGSDFVLQLLQNGNLVGVDNGNRFAYYERKATAGNVRCTP
;
A
#
# COMPACT_ATOMS: atom_id res chain seq x y z
N MET A 1 35.69 37.49 -12.72
CA MET A 1 36.29 37.39 -11.38
C MET A 1 35.27 36.78 -10.46
N SER A 2 35.55 35.56 -10.03
CA SER A 2 34.76 34.74 -9.12
C SER A 2 34.67 35.39 -7.74
N ALA A 3 33.50 35.33 -7.10
CA ALA A 3 33.38 35.53 -5.66
C ALA A 3 32.81 34.24 -5.05
N ALA A 4 33.64 33.65 -4.19
CA ALA A 4 33.48 32.33 -3.61
C ALA A 4 32.34 32.23 -2.60
N VAL A 5 31.74 31.05 -2.57
CA VAL A 5 30.95 30.49 -1.49
C VAL A 5 31.76 30.50 -0.19
N PHE A 6 31.16 31.02 0.89
CA PHE A 6 31.54 30.64 2.25
C PHE A 6 30.33 29.98 2.91
N LEU A 7 30.32 28.65 2.88
CA LEU A 7 29.57 27.80 3.80
C LEU A 7 30.07 28.08 5.22
N ARG A 8 29.21 28.63 6.07
CA ARG A 8 29.47 28.69 7.52
C ARG A 8 28.97 27.39 8.17
N PRO A 9 29.78 26.76 9.04
CA PRO A 9 29.45 25.48 9.63
C PRO A 9 28.37 25.65 10.70
N ARG A 10 27.21 25.02 10.51
CA ARG A 10 26.24 24.76 11.59
C ARG A 10 26.66 23.49 12.31
N ALA A 11 27.70 23.60 13.13
CA ALA A 11 28.15 22.51 13.99
C ALA A 11 28.74 23.10 15.27
N ALA A 12 27.88 23.60 16.16
CA ALA A 12 28.18 23.84 17.58
C ALA A 12 26.96 24.48 18.25
N GLY A 13 26.05 23.67 18.79
CA GLY A 13 24.92 24.18 19.58
C GLY A 13 24.20 23.10 20.39
N TRP A 14 24.05 21.88 19.85
CA TRP A 14 23.34 20.80 20.54
C TRP A 14 24.17 19.93 21.49
N ARG A 15 25.51 19.98 21.40
CA ARG A 15 26.39 19.20 22.29
C ARG A 15 26.51 19.77 23.71
N SER A 16 26.05 21.00 23.97
CA SER A 16 26.27 21.67 25.27
C SER A 16 25.12 21.51 26.27
N LEU A 17 23.98 20.92 25.89
CA LEU A 17 22.90 20.60 26.83
C LEU A 17 23.07 19.22 27.50
N LEU A 18 23.94 18.37 26.98
CA LEU A 18 24.15 17.00 27.49
C LEU A 18 25.29 16.85 28.51
N LEU A 19 26.21 17.82 28.61
CA LEU A 19 27.39 17.72 29.50
C LEU A 19 27.27 18.48 30.83
N LEU A 20 26.18 19.22 31.07
CA LEU A 20 25.93 19.89 32.36
C LEU A 20 24.85 19.21 33.22
N ALA A 21 24.24 18.12 32.75
CA ALA A 21 23.22 17.38 33.51
C ALA A 21 23.79 16.28 34.44
N LEU A 22 25.09 15.99 34.39
CA LEU A 22 25.67 14.82 35.07
C LEU A 22 26.51 15.12 36.33
N VAL A 23 26.50 16.36 36.82
CA VAL A 23 27.09 16.69 38.13
C VAL A 23 26.08 17.49 38.97
N SER A 24 25.00 16.84 39.36
CA SER A 24 24.13 17.27 40.44
C SER A 24 23.46 16.05 41.05
N ALA A 25 24.11 15.50 42.08
CA ALA A 25 23.41 14.60 42.99
C ALA A 25 22.30 15.39 43.70
N SER A 26 21.17 14.70 43.93
CA SER A 26 20.02 15.09 44.76
C SER A 26 19.10 16.21 44.25
N LEU A 27 18.11 15.81 43.46
CA LEU A 27 16.66 15.91 43.72
C LEU A 27 15.98 15.08 42.62
N PRO A 28 14.89 14.33 42.89
CA PRO A 28 14.08 13.83 41.80
C PRO A 28 13.54 15.08 41.11
N ALA A 29 14.01 15.37 39.91
CA ALA A 29 13.10 15.97 38.95
C ALA A 29 11.89 15.04 39.00
N ALA A 30 10.74 15.54 39.43
CA ALA A 30 9.51 14.83 39.16
C ALA A 30 9.48 14.73 37.64
N ALA A 31 9.99 13.63 37.08
CA ALA A 31 9.60 13.19 35.78
C ALA A 31 8.07 13.22 35.88
N GLN A 32 7.45 14.22 35.26
CA GLN A 32 6.00 14.29 35.24
C GLN A 32 5.61 12.97 34.59
N SER A 33 5.09 12.06 35.42
CA SER A 33 4.70 10.74 34.98
C SER A 33 3.80 10.91 33.78
N MET A 34 4.00 10.09 32.74
CA MET A 34 3.16 10.15 31.55
C MET A 34 1.68 10.13 31.93
N ALA A 35 0.87 10.96 31.28
CA ALA A 35 -0.56 11.03 31.52
C ALA A 35 -1.29 9.93 30.73
N CYS A 36 -1.07 8.66 31.09
CA CYS A 36 -1.67 7.52 30.40
C CYS A 36 -3.20 7.53 30.49
N GLY A 37 -3.85 7.03 29.44
CA GLY A 37 -5.30 7.09 29.31
C GLY A 37 -5.79 7.18 27.87
N THR A 38 -7.11 7.32 27.73
CA THR A 38 -7.78 7.56 26.45
C THR A 38 -8.18 9.01 26.31
N TYR A 39 -7.90 9.57 25.15
CA TYR A 39 -8.23 10.92 24.75
C TYR A 39 -9.07 10.87 23.47
N LYS A 40 -10.07 11.73 23.38
CA LYS A 40 -10.96 11.84 22.22
C LYS A 40 -10.72 13.16 21.53
N ASP A 41 -10.69 13.13 20.20
CA ASP A 41 -10.66 14.37 19.43
C ASP A 41 -11.98 15.13 19.54
N SER A 42 -11.99 16.40 19.16
CA SER A 42 -13.18 17.25 19.21
C SER A 42 -14.36 16.72 18.37
N SER A 43 -14.09 15.90 17.34
CA SER A 43 -15.12 15.25 16.52
C SER A 43 -15.67 13.95 17.13
N GLY A 44 -14.98 13.38 18.13
CA GLY A 44 -15.29 12.10 18.76
C GLY A 44 -14.89 10.86 17.95
N ASN A 45 -14.45 11.04 16.71
CA ASN A 45 -14.16 9.96 15.76
C ASN A 45 -12.78 9.35 15.98
N THR A 46 -11.81 10.12 16.45
CA THR A 46 -10.43 9.65 16.64
C THR A 46 -10.13 9.50 18.13
N THR A 47 -9.51 8.39 18.48
CA THR A 47 -9.09 8.08 19.85
C THR A 47 -7.57 8.02 19.89
N LEU A 48 -6.96 8.83 20.75
CA LEU A 48 -5.57 8.69 21.14
C LEU A 48 -5.50 7.89 22.44
N THR A 49 -4.76 6.79 22.44
CA THR A 49 -4.52 5.98 23.63
C THR A 49 -3.04 6.08 23.99
N LEU A 50 -2.74 6.60 25.18
CA LEU A 50 -1.40 6.59 25.75
C LEU A 50 -1.32 5.44 26.74
N GLU A 51 -0.59 4.37 26.39
CA GLU A 51 -0.59 3.12 27.16
C GLU A 51 0.55 3.04 28.17
N SER A 52 1.69 3.63 27.85
CA SER A 52 2.90 3.65 28.67
C SER A 52 3.65 4.96 28.46
N GLU A 53 4.79 5.12 29.12
CA GLU A 53 5.65 6.30 28.92
C GLU A 53 6.28 6.37 27.53
N GLY A 54 6.20 5.30 26.75
CA GLY A 54 6.82 5.24 25.45
C GLY A 54 6.00 4.67 24.30
N HIS A 55 4.78 4.22 24.57
CA HIS A 55 3.90 3.66 23.56
C HIS A 55 2.50 4.28 23.62
N GLY A 56 1.95 4.57 22.45
CA GLY A 56 0.56 4.96 22.28
C GLY A 56 0.03 4.58 20.90
N SER A 57 -1.24 4.84 20.66
CA SER A 57 -1.88 4.57 19.38
C SER A 57 -2.95 5.59 19.03
N LEU A 58 -3.16 5.82 17.74
CA LEU A 58 -4.29 6.55 17.18
C LEU A 58 -5.21 5.58 16.46
N SER A 59 -6.50 5.62 16.75
CA SER A 59 -7.49 4.80 16.04
C SER A 59 -8.74 5.60 15.72
N GLY A 60 -9.37 5.27 14.59
CA GLY A 60 -10.61 5.91 14.17
C GLY A 60 -11.37 5.05 13.15
N PRO A 61 -12.63 5.38 12.85
CA PRO A 61 -13.46 4.59 11.93
C PRO A 61 -12.93 4.60 10.49
N TYR A 62 -12.21 5.65 10.09
CA TYR A 62 -11.76 5.87 8.71
C TYR A 62 -10.25 5.74 8.50
N GLN A 63 -9.49 5.40 9.53
CA GLN A 63 -8.04 5.25 9.45
C GLN A 63 -7.60 3.96 10.12
N ALA A 64 -6.55 3.35 9.60
CA ALA A 64 -5.87 2.24 10.25
C ALA A 64 -5.39 2.66 11.65
N THR A 65 -5.25 1.70 12.55
CA THR A 65 -4.62 1.95 13.84
C THR A 65 -3.16 2.33 13.62
N GLU A 66 -2.79 3.53 14.03
CA GLU A 66 -1.43 4.04 13.94
C GLU A 66 -0.72 3.82 15.29
N ASN A 67 0.45 3.20 15.25
CA ASN A 67 1.25 2.93 16.44
C ASN A 67 2.27 4.06 16.62
N LEU A 68 2.39 4.55 17.85
CA LEU A 68 3.24 5.67 18.20
C LEU A 68 4.32 5.23 19.19
N ARG A 69 5.56 5.63 18.90
CA ARG A 69 6.56 5.83 19.93
C ARG A 69 6.40 7.24 20.47
N ILE A 70 6.36 7.37 21.79
CA ILE A 70 6.20 8.68 22.43
C ILE A 70 7.29 8.94 23.47
N ALA A 71 7.57 10.20 23.75
CA ALA A 71 8.42 10.59 24.86
C ALA A 71 7.94 11.94 25.39
N ARG A 72 7.78 12.05 26.71
CA ARG A 72 7.36 13.30 27.34
C ARG A 72 8.57 14.04 27.91
N GLN A 73 8.64 15.33 27.64
CA GLN A 73 9.52 16.28 28.31
C GLN A 73 8.71 17.53 28.66
N GLU A 74 8.46 17.74 29.96
CA GLU A 74 7.58 18.80 30.45
C GLU A 74 6.20 18.74 29.77
N ASP A 75 5.75 19.83 29.15
CA ASP A 75 4.49 19.91 28.42
C ASP A 75 4.62 19.42 26.97
N VAL A 76 5.81 19.05 26.51
CA VAL A 76 6.02 18.53 25.14
C VAL A 76 5.92 17.01 25.13
N LEU A 77 5.11 16.50 24.21
CA LEU A 77 5.03 15.10 23.84
C LEU A 77 5.65 14.91 22.46
N GLY A 78 6.89 14.45 22.42
CA GLY A 78 7.52 14.02 21.17
C GLY A 78 6.89 12.73 20.70
N THR A 79 6.54 12.66 19.42
CA THR A 79 5.89 11.49 18.81
C THR A 79 6.64 11.05 17.56
N GLY A 80 6.88 9.75 17.45
CA GLY A 80 7.29 9.08 16.23
C GLY A 80 6.19 8.09 15.84
N ASN A 81 5.50 8.39 14.74
CA ASN A 81 4.46 7.52 14.21
C ASN A 81 5.14 6.36 13.47
N LEU A 82 5.15 5.19 14.09
CA LEU A 82 5.77 3.99 13.55
C LEU A 82 5.01 3.45 12.33
N SER A 83 3.72 3.77 12.19
CA SER A 83 2.90 3.36 11.05
C SER A 83 3.14 4.24 9.81
N THR A 84 3.34 5.55 9.98
CA THR A 84 3.47 6.50 8.85
C THR A 84 4.88 7.05 8.64
N GLY A 85 5.78 6.86 9.60
CA GLY A 85 7.14 7.39 9.59
C GLY A 85 7.27 8.86 9.98
N GLN A 86 6.18 9.50 10.44
CA GLN A 86 6.17 10.91 10.78
C GLN A 86 6.71 11.19 12.18
N LEU A 87 7.47 12.26 12.32
CA LEU A 87 7.96 12.80 13.59
C LEU A 87 7.25 14.11 13.89
N GLU A 88 6.66 14.24 15.08
CA GLU A 88 5.94 15.44 15.49
C GLU A 88 6.18 15.79 16.97
N ASN A 89 5.86 17.03 17.33
CA ASN A 89 5.76 17.46 18.72
C ASN A 89 4.33 17.89 18.99
N TRP A 90 3.73 17.28 20.00
CA TRP A 90 2.42 17.65 20.54
C TRP A 90 2.59 18.29 21.92
N TYR A 91 1.54 18.93 22.42
CA TYR A 91 1.64 19.72 23.65
C TYR A 91 0.52 19.35 24.62
N PHE A 92 0.90 18.97 25.84
CA PHE A 92 -0.02 18.87 26.95
C PHE A 92 -0.43 20.27 27.42
N SER A 93 -1.69 20.40 27.82
CA SER A 93 -2.24 21.58 28.47
C SER A 93 -3.37 21.19 29.42
N ASP A 94 -3.91 22.18 30.14
CA ASP A 94 -5.02 22.01 31.07
C ASP A 94 -4.80 20.93 32.15
N ASN A 95 -3.60 20.90 32.73
CA ASN A 95 -3.15 19.88 33.69
C ASN A 95 -3.26 18.45 33.10
N ASP A 96 -2.64 18.25 31.94
CA ASP A 96 -2.61 16.99 31.18
C ASP A 96 -3.99 16.47 30.77
N ARG A 97 -4.99 17.37 30.68
CA ARG A 97 -6.32 17.02 30.20
C ARG A 97 -6.46 17.19 28.69
N THR A 98 -5.61 18.02 28.11
CA THR A 98 -5.69 18.39 26.71
C THR A 98 -4.35 18.09 26.04
N ILE A 99 -4.40 17.53 24.83
CA ILE A 99 -3.23 17.36 23.97
C ILE A 99 -3.52 18.06 22.64
N SER A 100 -2.74 19.09 22.34
CA SER A 100 -2.83 19.81 21.07
C SER A 100 -1.79 19.28 20.08
N THR A 101 -2.24 18.95 18.87
CA THR A 101 -1.39 18.60 17.73
C THR A 101 -1.46 19.70 16.66
N PRO A 102 -0.62 19.67 15.61
CA PRO A 102 -0.74 20.61 14.50
C PRO A 102 -2.10 20.60 13.78
N TYR A 103 -2.85 19.50 13.90
CA TYR A 103 -4.06 19.27 13.10
C TYR A 103 -5.35 19.18 13.92
N ARG A 104 -5.27 18.87 15.21
CA ARG A 104 -6.45 18.65 16.07
C ARG A 104 -6.10 18.72 17.54
N GLU A 105 -7.13 18.75 18.37
CA GLU A 105 -7.03 18.74 19.82
C GLU A 105 -7.72 17.49 20.37
N PHE A 106 -7.10 16.88 21.36
CA PHE A 106 -7.60 15.72 22.08
C PHE A 106 -7.88 16.07 23.53
N THR A 107 -9.05 15.71 24.04
CA THR A 107 -9.40 15.86 25.45
C THR A 107 -9.47 14.50 26.14
N ARG A 108 -8.91 14.40 27.35
CA ARG A 108 -8.88 13.15 28.12
C ARG A 108 -10.28 12.73 28.52
N GLU A 109 -10.67 11.55 28.05
CA GLU A 109 -11.92 10.88 28.43
C GLU A 109 -11.73 10.06 29.71
N ARG A 110 -10.66 9.27 29.77
CA ARG A 110 -10.37 8.36 30.87
C ARG A 110 -8.88 8.35 31.19
N ALA A 111 -8.53 8.57 32.45
CA ALA A 111 -7.18 8.39 32.94
C ALA A 111 -6.91 6.90 33.25
N ALA A 112 -5.68 6.46 33.08
CA ALA A 112 -5.23 5.10 33.39
C ALA A 112 -3.82 5.12 34.00
N ALA A 113 -3.47 4.07 34.74
CA ALA A 113 -2.09 3.86 35.14
C ALA A 113 -1.26 3.43 33.92
N CYS A 114 -0.05 3.97 33.78
CA CYS A 114 0.86 3.58 32.72
C CYS A 114 1.31 2.13 32.87
N LYS A 115 1.29 1.38 31.76
CA LYS A 115 1.86 0.03 31.68
C LYS A 115 3.39 0.12 31.67
N ALA A 116 4.04 -0.93 32.17
CA ALA A 116 5.47 -1.10 31.99
C ALA A 116 5.79 -1.29 30.50
N MET A 117 6.87 -0.67 30.04
CA MET A 117 7.35 -0.90 28.68
C MET A 117 8.14 -2.20 28.58
N PRO A 118 8.03 -2.95 27.47
CA PRO A 118 9.01 -3.97 27.13
C PRO A 118 10.40 -3.35 27.03
N GLU A 119 11.44 -4.14 27.35
CA GLU A 119 12.81 -3.71 27.10
C GLU A 119 13.02 -3.54 25.59
N PRO A 120 13.46 -2.35 25.12
CA PRO A 120 13.70 -2.13 23.71
C PRO A 120 14.94 -2.92 23.24
N VAL A 121 14.94 -3.31 21.96
CA VAL A 121 16.09 -3.95 21.33
C VAL A 121 17.25 -2.93 21.25
N GLU A 122 18.46 -3.34 21.67
CA GLU A 122 19.65 -2.50 21.53
C GLU A 122 19.90 -2.14 20.06
N ASP A 123 20.20 -0.87 19.80
CA ASP A 123 20.34 -0.31 18.45
C ASP A 123 19.09 -0.44 17.54
N GLY A 124 17.95 -0.85 18.11
CA GLY A 124 16.67 -0.95 17.44
C GLY A 124 16.05 0.41 17.09
N CYS A 125 15.11 0.40 16.17
CA CYS A 125 14.34 1.58 15.77
C CYS A 125 13.46 2.11 16.91
N VAL A 126 12.89 1.25 17.74
CA VAL A 126 12.05 1.66 18.89
C VAL A 126 12.90 2.35 19.96
N MET A 127 14.18 1.98 20.08
CA MET A 127 15.13 2.68 20.95
C MET A 127 15.55 4.03 20.33
N ASN A 128 15.89 4.04 19.04
CA ASN A 128 16.46 5.20 18.33
C ASN A 128 15.48 5.80 17.31
N THR A 129 14.24 6.08 17.74
CA THR A 129 13.13 6.33 16.81
C THR A 129 13.34 7.52 15.89
N SER A 130 13.87 8.65 16.38
CA SER A 130 14.10 9.82 15.51
C SER A 130 15.09 9.50 14.39
N GLU A 131 16.25 8.95 14.73
CA GLU A 131 17.31 8.62 13.76
C GLU A 131 16.85 7.53 12.78
N CYS A 132 16.11 6.56 13.28
CA CYS A 132 15.55 5.50 12.47
C CYS A 132 14.53 6.03 11.45
N LEU A 133 13.52 6.80 11.89
CA LEU A 133 12.46 7.30 11.02
C LEU A 133 13.00 8.26 9.96
N GLU A 134 13.98 9.10 10.32
CA GLU A 134 14.69 9.96 9.35
C GLU A 134 15.47 9.17 8.30
N ALA A 135 16.02 8.01 8.67
CA ALA A 135 16.82 7.17 7.79
C ALA A 135 16.00 6.21 6.91
N LEU A 136 14.67 6.12 7.10
CA LEU A 136 13.80 5.20 6.34
C LEU A 136 13.96 5.31 4.82
N PRO A 137 13.97 6.51 4.18
CA PRO A 137 13.97 6.61 2.72
C PRO A 137 15.20 6.00 2.05
N GLU A 138 16.35 6.02 2.73
CA GLU A 138 17.65 5.58 2.22
C GLU A 138 18.11 4.23 2.79
N ALA A 139 17.33 3.63 3.70
CA ALA A 139 17.71 2.39 4.35
C ALA A 139 17.73 1.21 3.37
N ALA A 140 18.77 0.37 3.46
CA ALA A 140 18.88 -0.84 2.66
C ALA A 140 17.81 -1.88 3.06
N PRO A 141 17.40 -2.79 2.15
CA PRO A 141 16.35 -3.78 2.42
C PRO A 141 16.56 -4.62 3.69
N VAL A 142 17.79 -5.05 3.97
CA VAL A 142 18.11 -5.82 5.20
C VAL A 142 17.80 -5.03 6.47
N LYS A 143 18.04 -3.71 6.45
CA LYS A 143 17.76 -2.83 7.59
C LYS A 143 16.25 -2.57 7.72
N LEU A 144 15.58 -2.33 6.59
CA LEU A 144 14.12 -2.17 6.54
C LEU A 144 13.39 -3.42 7.04
N HIS A 145 13.87 -4.61 6.68
CA HIS A 145 13.34 -5.88 7.20
C HIS A 145 13.45 -5.94 8.73
N ALA A 146 14.64 -5.67 9.28
CA ALA A 146 14.86 -5.71 10.73
C ALA A 146 13.94 -4.73 11.48
N TRP A 147 13.78 -3.52 10.98
CA TRP A 147 12.88 -2.53 11.56
C TRP A 147 11.41 -2.90 11.39
N CYS A 148 11.04 -3.47 10.25
CA CYS A 148 9.69 -4.00 10.06
C CYS A 148 9.36 -5.10 11.08
N ALA A 149 10.29 -6.04 11.29
CA ALA A 149 10.18 -7.10 12.31
C ALA A 149 10.11 -6.56 13.76
N GLU A 150 10.61 -5.34 14.00
CA GLU A 150 10.49 -4.65 15.29
C GLU A 150 9.14 -3.92 15.48
N GLY A 151 8.26 -3.91 14.47
CA GLY A 151 6.96 -3.24 14.53
C GLY A 151 6.91 -1.83 13.96
N VAL A 152 7.91 -1.47 13.15
CA VAL A 152 7.91 -0.21 12.41
C VAL A 152 7.16 -0.41 11.10
N GLY A 153 5.85 -0.18 11.11
CA GLY A 153 4.98 -0.31 9.94
C GLY A 153 5.46 0.48 8.71
N ALA A 154 6.00 1.69 8.92
CA ALA A 154 6.58 2.50 7.85
C ALA A 154 7.82 1.86 7.20
N ALA A 155 8.61 1.09 7.96
CA ALA A 155 9.72 0.31 7.41
C ALA A 155 9.22 -0.86 6.57
N CYS A 156 8.12 -1.51 6.99
CA CYS A 156 7.47 -2.57 6.20
C CYS A 156 6.97 -2.03 4.86
N MET A 157 6.30 -0.88 4.86
CA MET A 157 5.84 -0.21 3.64
C MET A 157 7.02 0.16 2.75
N ARG A 158 8.08 0.77 3.32
CA ARG A 158 9.25 1.15 2.54
C ARG A 158 10.01 -0.05 1.95
N LEU A 159 10.03 -1.19 2.65
CA LEU A 159 10.59 -2.44 2.16
C LEU A 159 9.84 -2.93 0.91
N LEU A 160 8.50 -2.98 0.99
CA LEU A 160 7.62 -3.35 -0.11
C LEU A 160 7.84 -2.43 -1.33
N GLU A 161 7.84 -1.12 -1.12
CA GLU A 161 8.11 -0.13 -2.16
C GLU A 161 9.47 -0.36 -2.81
N THR A 162 10.52 -0.58 -2.02
CA THR A 162 11.88 -0.83 -2.52
C THR A 162 11.94 -2.10 -3.37
N TYR A 163 11.24 -3.16 -2.95
CA TYR A 163 11.12 -4.39 -3.75
C TYR A 163 10.39 -4.14 -5.07
N GLN A 164 9.31 -3.36 -5.05
CA GLN A 164 8.56 -3.02 -6.24
C GLN A 164 9.35 -2.14 -7.21
N GLU A 165 10.09 -1.14 -6.69
CA GLU A 165 11.00 -0.29 -7.46
C GLU A 165 12.06 -1.16 -8.18
N HIS A 166 12.68 -2.11 -7.47
CA HIS A 166 13.65 -3.02 -8.07
C HIS A 166 13.03 -3.95 -9.12
N ALA A 167 11.85 -4.51 -8.86
CA ALA A 167 11.14 -5.37 -9.82
C ALA A 167 10.76 -4.59 -11.09
N ASN A 168 10.21 -3.38 -10.94
CA ASN A 168 9.85 -2.50 -12.05
C ASN A 168 11.09 -2.07 -12.86
N ALA A 169 12.22 -1.80 -12.21
CA ALA A 169 13.48 -1.47 -12.88
C ALA A 169 14.09 -2.66 -13.64
N ALA A 170 13.91 -3.89 -13.14
CA ALA A 170 14.37 -5.12 -13.77
C ALA A 170 13.43 -5.63 -14.88
N ALA A 171 12.18 -5.14 -14.92
CA ALA A 171 11.21 -5.55 -15.91
C ALA A 171 11.68 -5.19 -17.34
N PRO A 172 11.41 -6.04 -18.33
CA PRO A 172 11.67 -5.70 -19.73
C PRO A 172 10.96 -4.39 -20.06
N LYS A 173 11.68 -3.44 -20.66
CA LYS A 173 11.04 -2.23 -21.17
C LYS A 173 10.00 -2.65 -22.20
N VAL A 174 8.74 -2.31 -21.95
CA VAL A 174 7.67 -2.48 -22.93
C VAL A 174 8.14 -1.79 -24.21
N THR A 175 8.32 -2.56 -25.29
CA THR A 175 8.66 -2.00 -26.60
C THR A 175 7.60 -0.97 -26.95
N ASP A 176 8.03 0.26 -27.23
CA ASP A 176 7.13 1.33 -27.67
C ASP A 176 6.25 0.82 -28.81
N PRO A 177 4.95 1.18 -28.83
CA PRO A 177 4.08 0.79 -29.93
C PRO A 177 4.75 1.16 -31.26
N PRO A 178 4.64 0.29 -32.29
CA PRO A 178 5.30 0.51 -33.56
C PRO A 178 4.92 1.89 -34.09
N MET A 179 5.94 2.67 -34.45
CA MET A 179 5.76 4.03 -34.92
C MET A 179 4.74 4.06 -36.07
N PRO A 180 3.68 4.88 -36.00
CA PRO A 180 2.69 4.96 -37.07
C PRO A 180 3.34 5.27 -38.42
N GLU A 181 2.78 4.78 -39.52
CA GLU A 181 3.34 5.00 -40.87
C GLU A 181 3.53 6.48 -41.21
N ILE A 182 2.63 7.35 -40.75
CA ILE A 182 2.73 8.82 -40.91
C ILE A 182 3.99 9.41 -40.27
N CYS A 183 4.58 8.69 -39.31
CA CYS A 183 5.76 9.09 -38.56
C CYS A 183 7.05 8.43 -39.06
N LYS A 184 7.00 7.49 -40.01
CA LYS A 184 8.20 6.84 -40.58
C LYS A 184 8.70 7.66 -41.76
N GLU A 185 9.89 8.26 -41.64
CA GLU A 185 10.47 9.12 -42.69
C GLU A 185 10.62 8.40 -44.05
N GLU A 186 10.87 7.09 -44.01
CA GLU A 186 10.97 6.24 -45.19
C GLU A 186 9.61 5.83 -45.80
N SER A 187 8.50 6.13 -45.13
CA SER A 187 7.15 5.76 -45.60
C SER A 187 6.66 6.73 -46.67
N PRO A 188 6.01 6.25 -47.74
CA PRO A 188 5.31 7.11 -48.70
C PRO A 188 4.20 7.97 -48.08
N SER A 189 3.76 7.60 -46.86
CA SER A 189 2.74 8.32 -46.09
C SER A 189 3.32 9.27 -45.03
N PHE A 190 4.64 9.47 -45.01
CA PHE A 190 5.30 10.35 -44.06
C PHE A 190 4.75 11.78 -44.11
N ASP A 191 4.33 12.29 -42.96
CA ASP A 191 3.95 13.68 -42.75
C ASP A 191 4.46 14.13 -41.38
N ALA A 192 5.50 14.97 -41.40
CA ALA A 192 6.13 15.46 -40.18
C ALA A 192 5.17 16.28 -39.29
N GLU A 193 4.26 17.06 -39.89
CA GLU A 193 3.31 17.89 -39.13
C GLU A 193 2.19 17.01 -38.55
N GLY A 194 1.64 16.10 -39.36
CA GLY A 194 0.67 15.10 -38.91
C GLY A 194 1.23 14.17 -37.83
N CYS A 195 2.49 13.76 -37.94
CA CYS A 195 3.18 12.96 -36.92
C CYS A 195 3.32 13.74 -35.60
N MET A 196 3.81 14.99 -35.64
CA MET A 196 3.93 15.83 -34.44
C MET A 196 2.57 16.12 -33.79
N ALA A 197 1.53 16.35 -34.59
CA ALA A 197 0.16 16.54 -34.10
C ALA A 197 -0.38 15.27 -33.42
N ALA A 198 -0.16 14.10 -34.01
CA ALA A 198 -0.54 12.81 -33.43
C ALA A 198 0.23 12.54 -32.12
N ALA A 199 1.54 12.76 -32.11
CA ALA A 199 2.39 12.59 -30.93
C ALA A 199 1.98 13.53 -29.79
N ARG A 200 1.70 14.80 -30.08
CA ARG A 200 1.21 15.76 -29.07
C ARG A 200 -0.14 15.33 -28.52
N LYS A 201 -1.06 14.85 -29.36
CA LYS A 201 -2.37 14.36 -28.90
C LYS A 201 -2.21 13.17 -27.95
N VAL A 202 -1.38 12.19 -28.31
CA VAL A 202 -1.09 11.03 -27.46
C VAL A 202 -0.43 11.48 -26.14
N ALA A 203 0.57 12.35 -26.20
CA ALA A 203 1.23 12.88 -25.01
C ALA A 203 0.26 13.66 -24.10
N SER A 204 -0.61 14.49 -24.66
CA SER A 204 -1.62 15.23 -23.89
C SER A 204 -2.68 14.31 -23.28
N GLN A 205 -3.10 13.26 -24.00
CA GLN A 205 -3.99 12.23 -23.45
C GLN A 205 -3.32 11.47 -22.31
N MET A 206 -2.09 10.97 -22.53
CA MET A 206 -1.32 10.27 -21.50
C MET A 206 -1.08 11.15 -20.27
N ALA A 207 -0.79 12.44 -20.45
CA ALA A 207 -0.62 13.38 -19.35
C ALA A 207 -1.94 13.63 -18.62
N GLY A 208 -3.05 13.82 -19.35
CA GLY A 208 -4.38 14.01 -18.76
C GLY A 208 -4.84 12.78 -17.97
N GLU A 209 -4.66 11.58 -18.52
CA GLU A 209 -4.99 10.34 -17.83
C GLU A 209 -4.08 10.10 -16.62
N ALA A 210 -2.79 10.41 -16.69
CA ALA A 210 -1.89 10.33 -15.54
C ALA A 210 -2.31 11.31 -14.42
N MET A 211 -2.64 12.56 -14.77
CA MET A 211 -3.12 13.56 -13.81
C MET A 211 -4.44 13.15 -13.15
N LEU A 212 -5.31 12.46 -13.88
CA LEU A 212 -6.58 11.93 -13.37
C LEU A 212 -6.44 10.56 -12.70
N GLY A 213 -5.23 10.00 -12.63
CA GLY A 213 -4.98 8.68 -12.07
C GLY A 213 -5.67 7.56 -12.86
N LEU A 214 -5.95 7.74 -14.15
CA LEU A 214 -6.63 6.75 -15.00
C LEU A 214 -5.66 5.76 -15.65
N ARG A 215 -4.34 6.04 -15.62
CA ARG A 215 -3.27 5.14 -16.04
C ARG A 215 -2.64 4.46 -14.82
N HIS A 216 -2.85 3.15 -14.74
CA HIS A 216 -2.26 2.26 -13.77
C HIS A 216 -1.38 1.31 -14.59
N SER A 217 -0.06 1.40 -14.42
CA SER A 217 0.81 0.32 -14.86
C SER A 217 0.53 -0.90 -14.00
N VAL A 218 0.45 -2.08 -14.61
CA VAL A 218 0.56 -3.32 -13.83
C VAL A 218 1.99 -3.37 -13.31
N ASP A 219 2.12 -3.36 -11.99
CA ASP A 219 3.39 -3.52 -11.32
C ASP A 219 4.05 -4.85 -11.73
N ALA A 220 5.36 -4.83 -11.95
CA ALA A 220 6.11 -6.03 -12.26
C ALA A 220 5.97 -7.02 -11.09
N PRO A 221 5.74 -8.31 -11.36
CA PRO A 221 5.53 -9.28 -10.31
C PRO A 221 6.78 -9.42 -9.44
N LEU A 222 6.60 -9.39 -8.12
CA LEU A 222 7.69 -9.62 -7.18
C LEU A 222 8.17 -11.08 -7.24
N PRO A 223 9.48 -11.33 -7.10
CA PRO A 223 10.04 -12.66 -6.93
C PRO A 223 9.40 -13.45 -5.76
N PRO A 224 9.27 -14.79 -5.88
CA PRO A 224 8.72 -15.65 -4.84
C PRO A 224 9.26 -15.42 -3.43
N VAL A 225 10.59 -15.26 -3.30
CA VAL A 225 11.24 -15.08 -1.99
C VAL A 225 10.77 -13.80 -1.30
N GLN A 226 10.60 -12.71 -2.06
CA GLN A 226 10.11 -11.45 -1.51
C GLN A 226 8.63 -11.53 -1.12
N LEU A 227 7.81 -12.24 -1.91
CA LEU A 227 6.41 -12.49 -1.57
C LEU A 227 6.28 -13.31 -0.27
N ASP A 228 7.10 -14.35 -0.12
CA ASP A 228 7.11 -15.18 1.08
C ASP A 228 7.53 -14.38 2.33
N GLU A 229 8.52 -13.49 2.17
CA GLU A 229 8.98 -12.56 3.21
C GLU A 229 7.87 -11.59 3.63
N LEU A 230 7.19 -10.95 2.68
CA LEU A 230 6.09 -10.02 2.95
C LEU A 230 4.92 -10.71 3.66
N ALA A 231 4.58 -11.94 3.24
CA ALA A 231 3.55 -12.73 3.90
C ALA A 231 3.93 -13.11 5.34
N ALA A 232 5.22 -13.37 5.61
CA ALA A 232 5.72 -13.64 6.95
C ALA A 232 5.68 -12.40 7.85
N LEU A 233 6.16 -11.25 7.35
CA LEU A 233 6.14 -9.99 8.10
C LEU A 233 4.71 -9.55 8.41
N CYS A 234 3.74 -9.73 7.50
CA CYS A 234 2.35 -9.38 7.78
C CYS A 234 1.76 -10.25 8.92
N ARG A 235 2.07 -11.57 8.92
CA ARG A 235 1.68 -12.48 10.01
C ARG A 235 2.35 -12.17 11.35
N GLU A 236 3.49 -11.50 11.35
CA GLU A 236 4.19 -11.12 12.57
C GLU A 236 3.66 -9.79 13.13
N GLN A 237 3.49 -8.79 12.26
CA GLN A 237 3.19 -7.42 12.68
C GLN A 237 1.70 -7.11 12.79
N HIS A 238 0.85 -7.81 12.04
CA HIS A 238 -0.59 -7.55 11.96
C HIS A 238 -0.95 -6.08 11.67
N GLY A 239 -0.04 -5.33 11.05
CA GLY A 239 -0.24 -3.91 10.75
C GLY A 239 -1.25 -3.76 9.61
N GLU A 240 -2.35 -3.05 9.86
CA GLU A 240 -3.49 -2.98 8.93
C GLU A 240 -3.08 -2.54 7.52
N THR A 241 -2.42 -1.38 7.41
CA THR A 241 -1.99 -0.81 6.13
C THR A 241 -0.96 -1.69 5.41
N PHE A 242 0.01 -2.23 6.15
CA PHE A 242 1.05 -3.06 5.54
C PHE A 242 0.50 -4.40 5.06
N CYS A 243 -0.35 -5.06 5.85
CA CYS A 243 -0.98 -6.31 5.45
C CYS A 243 -1.91 -6.14 4.24
N GLU A 244 -2.60 -5.00 4.13
CA GLU A 244 -3.37 -4.67 2.92
C GLU A 244 -2.44 -4.58 1.70
N ALA A 245 -1.37 -3.77 1.76
CA ALA A 245 -0.42 -3.62 0.66
C ALA A 245 0.30 -4.94 0.30
N ALA A 246 0.70 -5.73 1.30
CA ALA A 246 1.28 -7.06 1.09
C ALA A 246 0.28 -7.99 0.40
N ALA A 247 -1.00 -7.94 0.77
CA ALA A 247 -2.04 -8.73 0.11
C ALA A 247 -2.18 -8.36 -1.37
N GLU A 248 -2.05 -7.08 -1.72
CA GLU A 248 -2.08 -6.64 -3.11
C GLU A 248 -0.94 -7.24 -3.93
N SER A 249 0.29 -7.16 -3.42
CA SER A 249 1.46 -7.75 -4.08
C SER A 249 1.37 -9.28 -4.16
N LEU A 250 0.88 -9.94 -3.11
CA LEU A 250 0.63 -11.39 -3.11
C LEU A 250 -0.42 -11.76 -4.17
N TRP A 251 -1.50 -10.99 -4.28
CA TRP A 251 -2.57 -11.22 -5.24
C TRP A 251 -2.06 -11.10 -6.68
N SER A 252 -1.40 -10.00 -7.01
CA SER A 252 -0.80 -9.78 -8.33
C SER A 252 0.31 -10.79 -8.64
N GLY A 253 1.02 -11.31 -7.62
CA GLY A 253 1.98 -12.40 -7.71
C GLY A 253 1.37 -13.81 -7.75
N GLY A 254 0.03 -13.93 -7.82
CA GLY A 254 -0.65 -15.21 -7.95
C GLY A 254 -0.81 -16.01 -6.65
N ARG A 255 -0.43 -15.45 -5.51
CA ARG A 255 -0.48 -16.08 -4.18
C ARG A 255 -1.83 -15.88 -3.51
N LEU A 256 -2.91 -16.30 -4.18
CA LEU A 256 -4.29 -15.90 -3.81
C LEU A 256 -4.69 -16.30 -2.39
N GLN A 257 -4.24 -17.46 -1.92
CA GLN A 257 -4.48 -17.94 -0.55
C GLN A 257 -3.82 -17.04 0.50
N GLN A 258 -2.53 -16.71 0.29
CA GLN A 258 -1.77 -15.84 1.18
C GLN A 258 -2.28 -14.41 1.13
N ALA A 259 -2.69 -13.93 -0.05
CA ALA A 259 -3.31 -12.60 -0.20
C ALA A 259 -4.61 -12.48 0.62
N ARG A 260 -5.48 -13.50 0.58
CA ARG A 260 -6.68 -13.52 1.42
C ARG A 260 -6.32 -13.48 2.90
N GLU A 261 -5.36 -14.31 3.34
CA GLU A 261 -4.92 -14.33 4.74
C GLU A 261 -4.41 -12.95 5.18
N ALA A 262 -3.57 -12.30 4.37
CA ALA A 262 -3.08 -10.96 4.65
C ALA A 262 -4.21 -9.92 4.74
N LEU A 263 -5.23 -9.97 3.87
CA LEU A 263 -6.42 -9.12 3.99
C LEU A 263 -7.22 -9.39 5.27
N GLN A 264 -7.34 -10.66 5.68
CA GLN A 264 -8.02 -11.01 6.93
C GLN A 264 -7.28 -10.44 8.14
N LEU A 265 -5.95 -10.49 8.13
CA LEU A 265 -5.11 -9.87 9.18
C LEU A 265 -5.24 -8.35 9.18
N ALA A 266 -5.21 -7.71 8.00
CA ALA A 266 -5.41 -6.27 7.87
C ALA A 266 -6.74 -5.80 8.48
N CYS A 267 -7.76 -6.65 8.39
CA CYS A 267 -9.12 -6.35 8.83
C CYS A 267 -9.47 -6.91 10.22
N ALA A 268 -8.57 -7.60 10.90
CA ALA A 268 -8.86 -8.29 12.15
C ALA A 268 -9.36 -7.34 13.25
N GLN A 269 -8.82 -6.12 13.30
CA GLN A 269 -9.17 -5.11 14.31
C GLN A 269 -10.40 -4.28 13.93
N ARG A 270 -10.77 -4.23 12.64
CA ARG A 270 -11.85 -3.39 12.10
C ARG A 270 -12.64 -4.11 11.01
N ALA A 271 -13.17 -5.29 11.33
CA ALA A 271 -13.85 -6.15 10.36
C ALA A 271 -15.04 -5.47 9.63
N ASP A 272 -15.67 -4.48 10.26
CA ASP A 272 -16.80 -3.73 9.69
C ASP A 272 -16.42 -2.41 9.03
N ALA A 273 -15.13 -2.06 8.97
CA ALA A 273 -14.69 -0.92 8.18
C ALA A 273 -15.06 -1.13 6.70
N PRO A 274 -15.51 -0.09 5.98
CA PRO A 274 -15.84 -0.20 4.56
C PRO A 274 -14.68 -0.74 3.69
N SER A 275 -13.43 -0.45 4.08
CA SER A 275 -12.22 -0.97 3.43
C SER A 275 -12.06 -2.48 3.54
N CYS A 276 -12.73 -3.13 4.50
CA CYS A 276 -12.64 -4.58 4.74
C CYS A 276 -13.61 -5.42 3.91
N GLY A 277 -14.33 -4.82 2.97
CA GLY A 277 -15.18 -5.53 2.01
C GLY A 277 -14.45 -6.67 1.26
N PRO A 278 -13.26 -6.44 0.65
CA PRO A 278 -12.51 -7.49 -0.03
C PRO A 278 -12.16 -8.69 0.86
N ALA A 279 -11.83 -8.46 2.14
CA ALA A 279 -11.52 -9.54 3.08
C ALA A 279 -12.72 -10.47 3.33
N LYS A 280 -13.95 -9.92 3.32
CA LYS A 280 -15.21 -10.67 3.47
C LYS A 280 -15.53 -11.46 2.18
N ASP A 281 -15.44 -10.80 1.03
CA ASP A 281 -15.92 -11.36 -0.24
C ASP A 281 -14.99 -12.45 -0.79
N LEU A 282 -13.72 -12.43 -0.41
CA LEU A 282 -12.78 -13.51 -0.74
C LEU A 282 -12.97 -14.79 0.10
N ALA A 283 -14.04 -14.88 0.90
CA ALA A 283 -14.42 -16.13 1.58
C ALA A 283 -14.61 -17.30 0.59
N VAL A 284 -15.06 -17.03 -0.64
CA VAL A 284 -15.19 -18.04 -1.71
C VAL A 284 -13.85 -18.72 -2.05
N VAL A 285 -12.73 -18.01 -1.89
CA VAL A 285 -11.37 -18.53 -2.13
C VAL A 285 -10.94 -19.48 -1.02
N ALA A 286 -11.51 -19.38 0.19
CA ALA A 286 -11.12 -20.22 1.33
C ALA A 286 -11.41 -21.71 1.13
N GLY A 287 -12.44 -22.05 0.35
CA GLY A 287 -12.82 -23.44 0.08
C GLY A 287 -11.99 -24.14 -1.01
N ALA A 288 -11.20 -23.39 -1.79
CA ALA A 288 -10.41 -23.95 -2.89
C ALA A 288 -8.99 -24.35 -2.43
N THR A 289 -8.41 -25.39 -3.03
CA THR A 289 -7.03 -25.78 -2.74
C THR A 289 -6.03 -24.80 -3.36
N ALA A 290 -4.82 -24.73 -2.82
CA ALA A 290 -3.75 -23.89 -3.40
C ALA A 290 -3.49 -24.25 -4.88
N ALA A 291 -3.46 -25.54 -5.22
CA ALA A 291 -3.26 -26.00 -6.60
C ALA A 291 -4.42 -25.61 -7.54
N ALA A 292 -5.66 -25.57 -7.05
CA ALA A 292 -6.81 -25.14 -7.84
C ALA A 292 -6.77 -23.63 -8.16
N LEU A 293 -6.13 -22.86 -7.28
CA LEU A 293 -6.00 -21.40 -7.38
C LEU A 293 -4.69 -20.97 -8.03
N GLU A 294 -3.86 -21.91 -8.48
CA GLU A 294 -2.60 -21.59 -9.14
C GLU A 294 -2.86 -20.88 -10.47
N PRO A 295 -2.25 -19.71 -10.71
CA PRO A 295 -2.31 -19.06 -12.01
C PRO A 295 -1.70 -19.92 -13.10
N ILE A 296 -2.35 -19.95 -14.26
CA ILE A 296 -1.83 -20.55 -15.48
C ILE A 296 -1.82 -19.53 -16.61
N ALA A 297 -0.83 -19.65 -17.50
CA ALA A 297 -0.76 -18.84 -18.71
C ALA A 297 -1.93 -19.21 -19.64
N ALA A 298 -2.77 -18.25 -19.96
CA ALA A 298 -3.83 -18.41 -20.94
C ALA A 298 -3.23 -18.53 -22.34
N THR A 299 -3.46 -19.67 -22.99
CA THR A 299 -3.07 -19.93 -24.39
C THR A 299 -4.18 -19.63 -25.39
N ALA A 300 -5.40 -19.40 -24.90
CA ALA A 300 -6.58 -19.02 -25.66
C ALA A 300 -7.48 -18.15 -24.77
N LEU A 301 -8.31 -17.30 -25.39
CA LEU A 301 -9.33 -16.57 -24.65
C LEU A 301 -10.36 -17.56 -24.08
N PRO A 302 -10.81 -17.38 -22.82
CA PRO A 302 -11.80 -18.26 -22.24
C PRO A 302 -13.14 -18.05 -22.95
N CYS A 303 -14.01 -19.06 -22.88
CA CYS A 303 -15.37 -18.98 -23.42
C CYS A 303 -16.42 -19.09 -22.32
N GLY A 304 -17.52 -18.34 -22.43
CA GLY A 304 -18.67 -18.43 -21.54
C GLY A 304 -18.73 -17.34 -20.48
N SER A 305 -19.59 -17.55 -19.48
CA SER A 305 -19.92 -16.55 -18.47
C SER A 305 -19.14 -16.74 -17.17
N PHE A 306 -18.71 -15.63 -16.61
CA PHE A 306 -17.96 -15.51 -15.38
C PHE A 306 -18.58 -14.45 -14.50
N VAL A 307 -18.70 -14.70 -13.20
CA VAL A 307 -19.34 -13.77 -12.26
C VAL A 307 -18.45 -13.59 -11.04
N ALA A 308 -18.28 -12.34 -10.64
CA ALA A 308 -17.61 -11.96 -9.40
C ALA A 308 -18.62 -11.28 -8.47
N GLU A 309 -18.55 -11.60 -7.19
CA GLU A 309 -19.36 -10.95 -6.15
C GLU A 309 -18.98 -9.47 -5.99
N ARG A 310 -17.67 -9.18 -6.05
CA ARG A 310 -17.12 -7.83 -6.07
C ARG A 310 -16.22 -7.65 -7.28
N SER A 311 -16.60 -6.70 -8.15
CA SER A 311 -15.79 -6.19 -9.24
C SER A 311 -16.45 -4.96 -9.83
N VAL A 312 -15.66 -4.07 -10.46
CA VAL A 312 -16.19 -3.02 -11.36
C VAL A 312 -17.02 -3.64 -12.49
N LEU A 313 -16.62 -4.81 -12.97
CA LEU A 313 -17.32 -5.62 -13.96
C LEU A 313 -17.78 -6.92 -13.30
N SER A 314 -18.90 -6.92 -12.60
CA SER A 314 -19.39 -8.08 -11.83
C SER A 314 -19.75 -9.31 -12.69
N GLN A 315 -19.97 -9.12 -13.99
CA GLN A 315 -20.26 -10.19 -14.94
C GLN A 315 -19.42 -9.99 -16.20
N LEU A 316 -18.82 -11.08 -16.68
CA LEU A 316 -18.08 -11.13 -17.94
C LEU A 316 -18.61 -12.29 -18.77
N ARG A 317 -18.97 -12.04 -20.02
CA ARG A 317 -19.38 -13.06 -20.98
C ARG A 317 -18.47 -13.00 -22.20
N PHE A 318 -17.59 -13.97 -22.30
CA PHE A 318 -16.68 -14.10 -23.43
C PHE A 318 -17.39 -14.79 -24.59
N LEU A 319 -17.34 -14.14 -25.76
CA LEU A 319 -17.96 -14.53 -27.02
C LEU A 319 -16.90 -14.84 -28.09
N ASP A 320 -17.37 -15.21 -29.28
CA ASP A 320 -16.54 -15.38 -30.46
C ASP A 320 -15.76 -14.11 -30.83
N GLY A 321 -14.56 -14.30 -31.39
CA GLY A 321 -13.72 -13.22 -31.92
C GLY A 321 -13.20 -12.27 -30.85
N GLY A 322 -13.08 -12.74 -29.60
CA GLY A 322 -12.55 -11.94 -28.48
C GLY A 322 -13.45 -10.82 -28.01
N ILE A 323 -14.76 -10.88 -28.28
CA ILE A 323 -15.72 -9.91 -27.74
C ILE A 323 -16.08 -10.32 -26.31
N VAL A 324 -16.12 -9.35 -25.41
CA VAL A 324 -16.54 -9.56 -24.02
C VAL A 324 -17.68 -8.61 -23.69
N GLU A 325 -18.82 -9.16 -23.29
CA GLU A 325 -19.88 -8.37 -22.68
C GLU A 325 -19.64 -8.27 -21.17
N ALA A 326 -19.71 -7.06 -20.62
CA ALA A 326 -19.38 -6.79 -19.23
C ALA A 326 -20.45 -5.95 -18.52
N GLY A 327 -20.69 -6.20 -17.23
CA GLY A 327 -21.46 -5.27 -16.38
C GLY A 327 -22.97 -5.14 -16.64
N GLY A 328 -23.60 -6.10 -17.32
CA GLY A 328 -24.99 -5.97 -17.80
C GLY A 328 -25.03 -5.48 -19.26
N GLU A 329 -26.16 -5.68 -19.95
CA GLU A 329 -26.29 -5.86 -21.42
C GLU A 329 -25.66 -4.80 -22.37
N ASP A 330 -25.07 -3.71 -21.89
CA ASP A 330 -24.66 -2.56 -22.72
C ASP A 330 -23.14 -2.28 -22.82
N VAL A 331 -22.24 -2.96 -22.11
CA VAL A 331 -20.79 -2.76 -22.27
C VAL A 331 -20.16 -3.89 -23.07
N ARG A 332 -19.57 -3.55 -24.23
CA ARG A 332 -18.79 -4.47 -25.06
C ARG A 332 -17.32 -4.06 -25.09
N LEU A 333 -16.46 -4.96 -24.65
CA LEU A 333 -15.02 -4.80 -24.65
C LEU A 333 -14.39 -5.78 -25.65
N ARG A 334 -13.15 -5.51 -26.04
CA ARG A 334 -12.32 -6.47 -26.79
C ARG A 334 -11.29 -7.08 -25.87
N ALA A 335 -11.17 -8.39 -25.90
CA ALA A 335 -10.15 -9.14 -25.19
C ALA A 335 -9.00 -9.52 -26.13
N SER A 336 -7.78 -9.52 -25.60
CA SER A 336 -6.61 -10.10 -26.24
C SER A 336 -5.77 -10.86 -25.23
N LEU A 337 -4.82 -11.66 -25.74
CA LEU A 337 -3.81 -12.30 -24.90
C LEU A 337 -2.52 -11.51 -24.95
N ARG A 338 -1.92 -11.28 -23.78
CA ARG A 338 -0.59 -10.68 -23.63
C ARG A 338 0.16 -11.43 -22.55
N ASP A 339 1.27 -12.06 -22.91
CA ASP A 339 2.15 -12.78 -21.96
C ASP A 339 1.42 -13.80 -21.06
N GLY A 340 0.40 -14.48 -21.61
CA GLY A 340 -0.42 -15.46 -20.87
C GLY A 340 -1.49 -14.84 -19.98
N GLN A 341 -1.68 -13.53 -20.01
CA GLN A 341 -2.79 -12.80 -19.37
C GLN A 341 -3.87 -12.45 -20.38
N ILE A 342 -5.09 -12.29 -19.89
CA ILE A 342 -6.25 -11.85 -20.67
C ILE A 342 -6.45 -10.36 -20.41
N VAL A 343 -6.30 -9.55 -21.45
CA VAL A 343 -6.39 -8.09 -21.37
C VAL A 343 -7.72 -7.65 -21.97
N LEU A 344 -8.58 -7.00 -21.19
CA LEU A 344 -9.81 -6.38 -21.67
C LEU A 344 -9.56 -4.91 -21.96
N HIS A 345 -9.59 -4.58 -23.25
CA HIS A 345 -9.31 -3.23 -23.73
C HIS A 345 -10.45 -2.27 -23.43
N ARG A 346 -10.11 -1.12 -22.86
CA ARG A 346 -11.06 -0.05 -22.58
C ARG A 346 -10.81 1.14 -23.49
N ASP A 347 -11.89 1.83 -23.84
CA ASP A 347 -11.79 3.09 -24.58
C ASP A 347 -11.26 4.24 -23.72
N VAL A 348 -11.48 4.17 -22.39
CA VAL A 348 -11.06 5.18 -21.42
C VAL A 348 -10.51 4.51 -20.17
N GLY A 349 -9.31 4.94 -19.76
CA GLY A 349 -8.60 4.42 -18.60
C GLY A 349 -7.79 3.15 -18.92
N SER A 350 -7.21 2.55 -17.88
CA SER A 350 -6.37 1.37 -18.02
C SER A 350 -7.16 0.12 -18.32
N ASP A 351 -6.62 -0.72 -19.21
CA ASP A 351 -7.16 -2.05 -19.52
C ASP A 351 -7.33 -2.88 -18.24
N PHE A 352 -8.38 -3.71 -18.21
CA PHE A 352 -8.50 -4.71 -17.15
C PHE A 352 -7.63 -5.91 -17.48
N VAL A 353 -6.93 -6.44 -16.48
CA VAL A 353 -6.03 -7.58 -16.67
C VAL A 353 -6.51 -8.73 -15.81
N LEU A 354 -6.83 -9.83 -16.48
CA LEU A 354 -7.31 -11.06 -15.86
C LEU A 354 -6.28 -12.16 -16.00
N GLN A 355 -6.12 -12.95 -14.94
CA GLN A 355 -5.31 -14.14 -14.91
C GLN A 355 -6.23 -15.38 -14.85
N LEU A 356 -5.94 -16.38 -15.68
CA LEU A 356 -6.63 -17.68 -15.64
C LEU A 356 -6.06 -18.55 -14.51
N LEU A 357 -6.93 -19.24 -13.79
CA LEU A 357 -6.56 -20.19 -12.73
C LEU A 357 -6.71 -21.64 -13.19
N GLN A 358 -6.00 -22.55 -12.52
CA GLN A 358 -6.04 -23.99 -12.79
C GLN A 358 -7.46 -24.59 -12.71
N ASN A 359 -8.33 -24.07 -11.85
CA ASN A 359 -9.73 -24.48 -11.74
C ASN A 359 -10.65 -23.90 -12.84
N GLY A 360 -10.10 -23.11 -13.78
CA GLY A 360 -10.84 -22.51 -14.89
C GLY A 360 -11.57 -21.21 -14.55
N ASN A 361 -11.40 -20.67 -13.33
CA ASN A 361 -11.87 -19.35 -12.92
C ASN A 361 -10.86 -18.25 -13.31
N LEU A 362 -11.28 -16.99 -13.18
CA LEU A 362 -10.43 -15.83 -13.48
C LEU A 362 -10.23 -14.97 -12.23
N VAL A 363 -9.12 -14.26 -12.18
CA VAL A 363 -8.89 -13.20 -11.18
C VAL A 363 -8.43 -11.91 -11.82
N GLY A 364 -8.91 -10.77 -11.34
CA GLY A 364 -8.42 -9.45 -11.75
C GLY A 364 -7.14 -9.10 -11.03
N VAL A 365 -6.06 -8.78 -11.76
CA VAL A 365 -4.73 -8.49 -11.18
C VAL A 365 -4.29 -7.03 -11.36
N ASP A 366 -5.06 -6.24 -12.10
CA ASP A 366 -4.86 -4.79 -12.25
C ASP A 366 -5.41 -4.01 -11.03
N ASN A 367 -4.92 -2.78 -10.83
CA ASN A 367 -5.33 -1.93 -9.68
C ASN A 367 -6.83 -1.60 -9.68
N GLY A 368 -7.48 -1.56 -10.85
CA GLY A 368 -8.90 -1.22 -10.97
C GLY A 368 -9.85 -2.39 -10.70
N ASN A 369 -9.35 -3.62 -10.75
CA ASN A 369 -10.13 -4.85 -10.57
C ASN A 369 -9.47 -5.86 -9.62
N ARG A 370 -8.54 -5.39 -8.79
CA ARG A 370 -7.83 -6.21 -7.81
C ARG A 370 -8.81 -6.86 -6.83
N PHE A 371 -8.50 -8.09 -6.42
CA PHE A 371 -9.35 -8.93 -5.57
C PHE A 371 -10.68 -9.40 -6.20
N ALA A 372 -10.93 -9.10 -7.48
CA ALA A 372 -12.05 -9.70 -8.19
C ALA A 372 -11.76 -11.19 -8.46
N TYR A 373 -12.58 -12.07 -7.88
CA TYR A 373 -12.58 -13.50 -8.16
C TYR A 373 -13.81 -13.87 -8.98
N TYR A 374 -13.58 -14.33 -10.20
CA TYR A 374 -14.62 -14.63 -11.18
C TYR A 374 -14.86 -16.12 -11.31
N GLU A 375 -15.99 -16.57 -10.80
CA GLU A 375 -16.42 -17.94 -10.93
C GLU A 375 -17.03 -18.20 -12.30
N ARG A 376 -16.53 -19.23 -12.98
CA ARG A 376 -17.12 -19.73 -14.21
C ARG A 376 -18.51 -20.28 -13.91
N LYS A 377 -19.53 -19.73 -14.57
CA LYS A 377 -20.88 -20.30 -14.51
C LYS A 377 -20.97 -21.53 -15.39
N ALA A 378 -21.68 -22.54 -14.90
CA ALA A 378 -22.01 -23.73 -15.68
C ALA A 378 -22.73 -23.30 -16.96
N THR A 379 -22.22 -23.74 -18.10
CA THR A 379 -22.73 -23.37 -19.41
C THR A 379 -24.05 -24.13 -19.65
N ALA A 380 -25.15 -23.40 -19.83
CA ALA A 380 -26.37 -24.01 -20.38
C ALA A 380 -26.14 -24.27 -21.88
N GLY A 381 -25.63 -25.45 -22.22
CA GLY A 381 -25.36 -25.87 -23.60
C GLY A 381 -23.94 -25.59 -24.10
N ASN A 382 -23.57 -26.26 -25.20
CA ASN A 382 -22.26 -26.22 -25.85
C ASN A 382 -21.96 -24.85 -26.47
N VAL A 383 -21.67 -23.83 -25.66
CA VAL A 383 -21.08 -22.59 -26.16
C VAL A 383 -19.62 -22.89 -26.47
N ARG A 384 -19.34 -23.19 -27.74
CA ARG A 384 -17.98 -23.23 -28.28
C ARG A 384 -17.68 -21.86 -28.83
N CYS A 385 -16.81 -21.12 -28.14
CA CYS A 385 -16.23 -19.92 -28.73
C CYS A 385 -15.11 -20.37 -29.67
N THR A 386 -15.13 -19.83 -30.87
CA THR A 386 -14.07 -19.96 -31.87
C THR A 386 -13.10 -18.78 -31.68
N PRO A 387 -11.77 -19.02 -31.71
CA PRO A 387 -10.77 -17.98 -31.53
C PRO A 387 -10.94 -16.80 -32.50
#